data_AF-K7M6D6-F1
#
_entry.id   AF-K7M6D6-F1
#
_cell.length_a   1.000
_cell.length_b   1.000
_cell.length_c   1.000
_cell.angle_alpha   90.00
_cell.angle_beta   90.00
_cell.angle_gamma   90.00
#
_symmetry.space_group_name_H-M   'P 1'
#
loop_
_entity.id
_entity.type
_entity.pdbx_description
1 polymer ?
#
loop_
_entity_poly.entity_id
_entity_poly.type
_entity_poly.pdbx_seq_one_letter_code
_entity_poly.pdbx_strand_id
1 'polypeptide(L)'
;MPAQTITPELQKDLKLLKLRAALDPKRHYKKGDSKSKTLPKYFQVGTVVDSPLDFFSGRLTKKKRKARLADEVLSDQNLAAYRKRKVREIEEQNRPAGNEKWKIKGSNSRRHKL
;
A
#
# COMPACT_ATOMS: atom_id res chain seq x y z
N MET A 1 11.15 -6.20 -26.46
CA MET A 1 11.71 -6.14 -25.08
C MET A 1 11.98 -7.57 -24.61
N PRO A 2 13.09 -7.84 -23.91
CA PRO A 2 13.35 -9.17 -23.35
C PRO A 2 12.38 -9.49 -22.21
N ALA A 3 12.10 -10.78 -21.99
CA ALA A 3 11.41 -11.23 -20.79
C ALA A 3 12.38 -11.14 -19.61
N GLN A 4 12.01 -10.43 -18.54
CA GLN A 4 12.83 -10.34 -17.34
C GLN A 4 12.60 -11.54 -16.42
N THR A 5 13.66 -11.98 -15.74
CA THR A 5 13.55 -12.92 -14.62
C THR A 5 12.86 -12.26 -13.44
N ILE A 6 11.74 -12.84 -12.99
CA ILE A 6 10.96 -12.30 -11.86
C ILE A 6 11.66 -12.68 -10.56
N THR A 7 12.40 -11.74 -9.98
CA THR A 7 12.90 -11.84 -8.60
C THR A 7 11.77 -11.55 -7.60
N PRO A 8 11.82 -12.07 -6.36
CA PRO A 8 10.78 -11.79 -5.35
C PRO A 8 10.67 -10.30 -5.02
N GLU A 9 11.80 -9.59 -5.13
CA GLU A 9 11.94 -8.14 -5.05
C GLU A 9 11.03 -7.44 -6.07
N LEU A 10 11.19 -7.82 -7.34
CA LEU A 10 10.48 -7.27 -8.49
C LEU A 10 8.99 -7.61 -8.46
N GLN A 11 8.66 -8.81 -7.98
CA GLN A 11 7.28 -9.22 -7.78
C GLN A 11 6.54 -8.32 -6.77
N LYS A 12 7.22 -7.87 -5.70
CA LYS A 12 6.65 -6.93 -4.72
C LYS A 12 6.37 -5.58 -5.37
N ASP A 13 7.32 -5.04 -6.14
CA ASP A 13 7.14 -3.76 -6.84
C ASP A 13 6.00 -3.82 -7.88
N LEU A 14 5.91 -4.92 -8.63
CA LEU A 14 4.81 -5.12 -9.58
C LEU A 14 3.45 -5.26 -8.87
N LYS A 15 3.40 -5.95 -7.72
CA LYS A 15 2.19 -6.05 -6.90
C LYS A 15 1.80 -4.69 -6.34
N LEU A 16 2.77 -3.88 -5.92
CA LEU A 16 2.57 -2.52 -5.44
C LEU A 16 1.96 -1.63 -6.54
N LEU A 17 2.45 -1.73 -7.78
CA LEU A 17 1.89 -1.02 -8.93
C LEU A 17 0.43 -1.40 -9.21
N LYS A 18 0.08 -2.69 -9.08
CA LYS A 18 -1.33 -3.14 -9.21
C LYS A 18 -2.25 -2.54 -8.15
N LEU A 19 -1.72 -2.34 -6.94
CA LEU A 19 -2.43 -1.81 -5.78
C LEU A 19 -2.28 -0.29 -5.61
N ARG A 20 -1.73 0.43 -6.60
CA ARG A 20 -1.50 1.87 -6.53
C ARG A 20 -2.74 2.70 -6.15
N ALA A 21 -3.93 2.22 -6.50
CA ALA A 21 -5.21 2.87 -6.16
C ALA A 21 -5.52 2.87 -4.65
N ALA A 22 -4.87 2.00 -3.86
CA ALA A 22 -5.04 1.93 -2.40
C ALA A 22 -3.97 2.72 -1.63
N LEU A 23 -2.91 3.21 -2.31
CA LEU A 23 -1.78 3.88 -1.66
C LEU A 23 -2.10 5.31 -1.25
N ASP A 24 -2.74 6.08 -2.14
CA ASP A 24 -3.09 7.48 -1.92
C ASP A 24 -4.60 7.68 -2.09
N PRO A 25 -5.34 8.08 -1.03
CA PRO A 25 -6.79 8.29 -1.10
C PRO A 25 -7.20 9.42 -2.05
N LYS A 26 -6.26 10.29 -2.45
CA LYS A 26 -6.52 11.43 -3.35
C LYS A 26 -6.29 11.07 -4.82
N ARG A 27 -5.71 9.91 -5.12
CA ARG A 27 -5.35 9.52 -6.49
C ARG A 27 -6.17 8.33 -6.97
N HIS A 28 -7.08 8.61 -7.90
CA HIS A 28 -7.91 7.61 -8.55
C HIS A 28 -7.36 7.26 -9.94
N TYR A 29 -6.88 6.03 -10.10
CA TYR A 29 -6.36 5.52 -11.37
C TYR A 29 -7.44 4.77 -12.16
N LYS A 30 -7.30 4.73 -13.49
CA LYS A 30 -8.16 3.90 -14.35
C LYS A 30 -7.99 2.42 -14.00
N LYS A 31 -9.11 1.70 -13.85
CA LYS A 31 -9.17 0.28 -13.43
C LYS A 31 -8.62 -0.73 -14.46
N GLY A 32 -8.02 -0.28 -15.56
CA GLY A 32 -7.63 -1.14 -16.69
C GLY A 32 -6.68 -2.27 -16.31
N ASP A 33 -5.67 -1.98 -15.50
CA ASP A 33 -4.61 -2.96 -15.15
C ASP A 33 -4.89 -3.77 -13.89
N SER A 34 -5.87 -3.36 -13.07
CA SER A 34 -6.14 -4.04 -11.80
C SER A 34 -6.86 -5.39 -11.99
N LYS A 35 -7.43 -5.65 -13.18
CA LYS A 35 -8.19 -6.89 -13.45
C LYS A 35 -7.33 -8.05 -13.96
N SER A 36 -6.15 -7.79 -14.52
CA SER A 36 -5.27 -8.87 -14.95
C SER A 36 -4.57 -9.47 -13.73
N LYS A 37 -4.91 -10.72 -13.39
CA LYS A 37 -4.20 -11.48 -12.34
C LYS A 37 -2.73 -11.67 -12.72
N THR A 38 -2.44 -11.76 -14.01
CA THR A 38 -1.12 -12.00 -14.57
C THR A 38 -0.22 -10.76 -14.51
N LEU A 39 1.06 -10.96 -14.18
CA LEU A 39 2.09 -9.93 -14.34
C LEU A 39 2.40 -9.78 -15.84
N PRO A 40 2.77 -8.58 -16.33
CA PRO A 40 3.15 -8.41 -17.72
C PRO A 40 4.36 -9.30 -18.05
N LYS A 41 4.30 -10.04 -19.18
CA LYS A 41 5.39 -10.94 -19.62
C LYS A 41 6.67 -10.18 -19.98
N TYR A 42 6.51 -8.98 -20.52
CA TYR A 42 7.61 -8.12 -20.95
C TYR A 42 7.49 -6.77 -20.27
N PHE A 43 8.55 -6.33 -19.59
CA PHE A 43 8.66 -5.02 -18.98
C PHE A 43 10.13 -4.66 -18.81
N GLN A 44 10.43 -3.39 -18.51
CA GLN A 44 11.76 -2.89 -18.17
C GLN A 44 11.65 -2.02 -16.92
N VAL A 45 12.69 -2.04 -16.08
CA VAL A 45 12.80 -1.15 -14.92
C VAL A 45 13.82 -0.07 -15.29
N GLY A 46 13.45 1.18 -15.08
CA GLY A 46 14.32 2.33 -15.35
C GLY A 46 14.11 3.42 -14.32
N THR A 47 15.07 4.33 -14.24
CA THR A 47 15.03 5.50 -13.36
C THR A 47 14.78 6.76 -14.17
N VAL A 48 13.95 7.67 -13.67
CA VAL A 48 13.72 8.96 -14.32
C VAL A 48 14.99 9.82 -14.24
N VAL A 49 15.41 10.38 -15.37
CA VAL A 49 16.51 11.35 -15.44
C VAL A 49 15.89 12.75 -15.35
N ASP A 50 16.30 13.52 -14.34
CA ASP A 50 15.75 14.85 -14.10
C ASP A 50 16.07 15.81 -15.26
N SER A 51 15.10 16.66 -15.61
CA SER A 51 15.28 17.71 -16.62
C SER A 51 16.29 18.76 -16.13
N PRO A 52 17.17 19.29 -17.01
CA PRO A 52 18.04 20.41 -16.66
C PRO A 52 17.28 21.73 -16.43
N LEU A 53 16.00 21.83 -16.82
CA LEU A 53 15.22 23.07 -16.75
C LEU A 53 14.59 23.33 -15.38
N ASP A 54 14.39 22.30 -14.54
CA ASP A 54 13.80 22.47 -13.21
C ASP A 54 14.71 21.85 -12.13
N PHE A 55 15.42 22.72 -11.43
CA PHE A 55 16.38 22.32 -10.40
C PHE A 55 15.73 22.07 -9.03
N PHE A 56 14.67 22.81 -8.68
CA PHE A 56 14.17 22.89 -7.30
C PHE A 56 12.95 22.02 -7.02
N SER A 57 11.99 21.90 -7.94
CA SER A 57 10.75 21.16 -7.70
C SER A 57 10.77 19.74 -8.26
N GLY A 58 11.30 19.54 -9.46
CA GLY A 58 11.25 18.26 -10.17
C GLY A 58 12.29 17.23 -9.71
N ARG A 59 13.30 17.63 -8.94
CA ARG A 59 14.43 16.77 -8.55
C ARG A 59 14.26 16.16 -7.16
N LEU A 60 14.46 14.85 -7.07
CA LEU A 60 14.66 14.19 -5.79
C LEU A 60 16.11 14.32 -5.31
N THR A 61 16.30 14.79 -4.07
CA THR A 61 17.60 14.77 -3.39
C THR A 61 18.17 13.35 -3.30
N LYS A 62 19.51 13.23 -3.25
CA LYS A 62 20.21 11.93 -3.17
C LYS A 62 19.70 11.02 -2.04
N LYS A 63 19.26 11.59 -0.90
CA LYS A 63 18.72 10.84 0.25
C LYS A 63 17.35 10.21 -0.02
N LYS A 64 16.53 10.88 -0.84
CA LYS A 64 15.17 10.45 -1.20
C LYS A 64 15.16 9.41 -2.33
N ARG A 65 16.16 9.42 -3.22
CA ARG A 65 16.29 8.42 -4.29
C ARG A 65 16.60 7.05 -3.70
N LYS A 66 15.77 6.05 -4.01
CA LYS A 66 16.00 4.65 -3.61
C LYS A 66 16.20 3.76 -4.84
N ALA A 67 16.68 2.55 -4.61
CA ALA A 67 16.88 1.58 -5.70
C ALA A 67 15.56 0.99 -6.22
N ARG A 68 14.50 1.02 -5.40
CA ARG A 68 13.23 0.34 -5.68
C ARG A 68 12.02 1.17 -5.27
N LEU A 69 10.90 0.88 -5.93
CA LEU A 69 9.64 1.58 -5.69
C LEU A 69 9.10 1.31 -4.28
N ALA A 70 9.17 0.07 -3.81
CA ALA A 70 8.74 -0.28 -2.46
C ALA A 70 9.49 0.51 -1.37
N ASP A 71 10.80 0.73 -1.54
CA ASP A 71 11.62 1.47 -0.57
C ASP A 71 11.25 2.96 -0.55
N GLU A 72 10.92 3.54 -1.71
CA GLU A 72 10.42 4.92 -1.78
C GLU A 72 9.08 5.05 -1.06
N VAL A 73 8.15 4.13 -1.30
CA VAL A 73 6.84 4.12 -0.66
C VAL A 73 6.95 3.93 0.86
N LEU A 74 7.87 3.09 1.34
CA LEU A 74 8.10 2.90 2.77
C LEU A 74 8.76 4.12 3.44
N SER A 75 9.47 4.94 2.69
CA SER A 75 10.11 6.16 3.21
C SER A 75 9.16 7.34 3.37
N ASP A 76 7.95 7.28 2.79
CA ASP A 76 6.94 8.33 2.90
C ASP A 76 6.17 8.25 4.23
N GLN A 77 6.42 9.20 5.12
CA GLN A 77 5.79 9.30 6.43
C GLN A 77 4.29 9.59 6.37
N ASN A 78 3.83 10.35 5.37
CA ASN A 78 2.41 10.67 5.22
C ASN A 78 1.62 9.42 4.83
N LEU A 79 2.19 8.63 3.91
CA LEU A 79 1.64 7.34 3.52
C LEU A 79 1.63 6.36 4.70
N ALA A 80 2.68 6.33 5.51
CA ALA A 80 2.74 5.49 6.71
C ALA A 80 1.62 5.82 7.71
N ALA A 81 1.37 7.11 7.97
CA ALA A 81 0.29 7.55 8.85
C ALA A 81 -1.10 7.16 8.30
N TYR A 82 -1.34 7.41 7.00
CA TYR A 82 -2.58 7.00 6.33
C TYR A 82 -2.80 5.49 6.39
N ARG A 83 -1.78 4.71 6.04
CA ARG A 83 -1.81 3.24 6.10
C ARG A 83 -2.16 2.77 7.50
N LYS A 84 -1.47 3.25 8.53
CA LYS A 84 -1.71 2.85 9.93
C LYS A 84 -3.15 3.13 10.35
N ARG A 85 -3.66 4.33 10.05
CA ARG A 85 -5.06 4.70 10.33
C ARG A 85 -6.04 3.78 9.62
N LYS A 86 -5.85 3.53 8.31
CA LYS A 86 -6.81 2.75 7.52
C LYS A 86 -6.77 1.25 7.86
N VAL A 87 -5.59 0.70 8.14
CA VAL A 87 -5.46 -0.69 8.61
C VAL A 87 -6.22 -0.89 9.92
N ARG A 88 -6.04 0.00 10.90
CA ARG A 88 -6.80 -0.07 12.17
C ARG A 88 -8.31 -0.02 11.95
N GLU A 89 -8.78 0.85 11.06
CA GLU A 89 -10.21 0.94 10.71
C GLU A 89 -10.74 -0.37 10.09
N ILE A 90 -9.96 -0.98 9.20
CA ILE A 90 -10.29 -2.26 8.57
C ILE A 90 -10.26 -3.41 9.59
N GLU A 91 -9.29 -3.42 10.50
CA GLU A 91 -9.19 -4.42 11.57
C GLU A 91 -10.36 -4.31 12.55
N GLU A 92 -10.78 -3.09 12.92
CA GLU A 92 -11.96 -2.86 13.76
C GLU A 92 -13.25 -3.32 13.06
N GLN A 93 -13.40 -3.05 11.76
CA GLN A 93 -14.56 -3.47 10.97
C GLN A 93 -14.60 -4.98 10.74
N ASN A 94 -13.44 -5.60 10.49
CA ASN A 94 -13.32 -7.05 10.27
C ASN A 94 -13.22 -7.83 11.58
N ARG A 95 -13.17 -7.16 12.74
CA ARG A 95 -13.18 -7.83 14.02
C ARG A 95 -14.47 -8.66 14.08
N PRO A 96 -14.37 -9.99 14.15
CA PRO A 96 -15.57 -10.79 14.28
C PRO A 96 -16.27 -10.34 15.57
N ALA A 97 -17.59 -10.25 15.57
CA ALA A 97 -18.39 -10.03 16.78
C ALA A 97 -18.26 -11.21 17.80
N GLY A 98 -17.26 -12.07 17.60
CA GLY A 98 -16.98 -13.33 18.25
C GLY A 98 -16.61 -13.14 19.72
N ASN A 99 -17.40 -13.80 20.55
CA ASN A 99 -17.29 -13.95 21.99
C ASN A 99 -17.33 -12.67 22.85
N GLU A 100 -16.68 -11.56 22.52
CA GLU A 100 -16.68 -10.39 23.42
C GLU A 100 -18.05 -9.71 23.52
N LYS A 101 -18.74 -9.50 22.40
CA LYS A 101 -20.11 -8.94 22.39
C LYS A 101 -21.07 -9.81 23.24
N TRP A 102 -20.91 -11.14 23.17
CA TRP A 102 -21.68 -12.10 23.93
C TRP A 102 -21.26 -12.18 25.41
N LYS A 103 -19.96 -12.04 25.71
CA LYS A 103 -19.40 -11.99 27.08
C LYS A 103 -19.81 -10.72 27.82
N ILE A 104 -19.87 -9.58 27.14
CA ILE A 104 -20.36 -8.30 27.71
C ILE A 104 -21.83 -8.45 28.12
N LYS A 105 -22.67 -9.06 27.26
CA LYS A 105 -24.08 -9.33 27.57
C LYS A 105 -24.25 -10.29 28.76
N GLY A 106 -23.41 -11.32 28.87
CA GLY A 106 -23.44 -12.31 29.96
C GLY A 106 -22.83 -11.84 31.29
N SER A 107 -22.07 -10.75 31.31
CA SER A 107 -21.53 -10.13 32.54
C SER A 107 -22.54 -9.14 33.14
N ASN A 108 -23.19 -8.33 32.30
CA ASN A 108 -24.21 -7.39 32.76
C ASN A 108 -25.48 -8.09 33.30
N SER A 109 -25.84 -9.27 32.79
CA SER A 109 -26.96 -10.05 33.34
C SER A 109 -26.66 -10.70 34.69
N ARG A 110 -25.38 -10.91 35.04
CA ARG A 110 -24.96 -11.47 36.33
C ARG A 110 -24.89 -10.45 37.46
N ARG A 111 -24.77 -9.15 37.13
CA ARG A 111 -24.72 -8.06 38.12
C ARG A 111 -26.09 -7.68 38.71
N HIS A 112 -27.20 -8.17 38.16
CA HIS A 112 -28.55 -7.81 38.57
C HIS A 112 -29.28 -8.91 39.38
N LYS A 113 -28.55 -9.90 39.93
CA LYS A 113 -29.10 -11.07 40.65
C LYS A 113 -28.61 -11.25 42.10
N LEU A 114 -28.16 -10.18 42.76
CA LEU A 114 -27.84 -10.18 44.20
C LEU A 114 -28.60 -9.05 44.89
#